data_AF-A0A9P0GXS5-F1
#
_entry.id   AF-A0A9P0GXS5-F1
#
_cell.length_a   1.000
_cell.length_b   1.000
_cell.length_c   1.000
_cell.angle_alpha   90.00
_cell.angle_beta   90.00
_cell.angle_gamma   90.00
#
_symmetry.space_group_name_H-M   'P 1'
#
loop_
_entity.id
_entity.type
_entity.pdbx_description
1 polymer ?
#
loop_
_entity_poly.entity_id
_entity_poly.type
_entity_poly.pdbx_seq_one_letter_code
_entity_poly.pdbx_strand_id
1 'polypeptide(L)' 'MRWFRRFKSGDFDLEDKEHPGHLKKFQYVKMQALLVQGDPQTQLLMAEMLNVGRHTIWECLHGMGKIQKAGK' A
#
# COMPACT_ATOMS: atom_id res chain seq x y z
N MET A 1 30.74 11.40 1.97
CA MET A 1 29.77 11.87 0.96
C MET A 1 29.31 10.72 0.07
N ARG A 2 28.13 10.13 0.34
CA ARG A 2 27.58 8.99 -0.43
C ARG A 2 27.38 9.35 -1.91
N TRP A 3 27.01 10.61 -2.16
CA TRP A 3 26.82 11.18 -3.49
C TRP A 3 28.11 11.27 -4.32
N PHE A 4 29.19 11.81 -3.73
CA PHE A 4 30.49 11.91 -4.41
C PHE A 4 31.06 10.54 -4.81
N ARG A 5 30.79 9.49 -4.01
CA ARG A 5 31.19 8.11 -4.33
C ARG A 5 30.39 7.53 -5.50
N ARG A 6 29.06 7.74 -5.55
CA ARG A 6 28.20 7.35 -6.70
C ARG A 6 28.66 8.01 -8.00
N PHE A 7 28.91 9.32 -7.92
CA PHE A 7 29.41 10.07 -9.07
C PHE A 7 30.75 9.53 -9.60
N LYS A 8 31.69 9.20 -8.70
CA LYS A 8 32.99 8.61 -9.07
C LYS A 8 32.89 7.18 -9.62
N SER A 9 31.80 6.45 -9.35
CA SER A 9 31.53 5.14 -9.95
C SER A 9 30.79 5.22 -11.29
N GLY A 10 30.54 6.42 -11.83
CA GLY A 10 29.79 6.62 -13.07
C GLY A 10 28.27 6.46 -12.92
N ASP A 11 27.78 6.44 -11.68
CA ASP A 11 26.34 6.46 -11.38
C ASP A 11 25.90 7.92 -11.29
N PHE A 12 25.39 8.43 -12.42
CA PHE A 12 24.82 9.78 -12.57
C PHE A 12 23.30 9.80 -12.37
N ASP A 13 22.72 8.69 -11.93
CA ASP A 13 21.29 8.58 -11.71
C ASP A 13 20.85 9.52 -10.58
N LEU A 14 19.98 10.45 -10.95
CA LEU A 14 19.40 11.45 -10.07
C LEU A 14 18.14 10.94 -9.38
N GLU A 15 17.58 9.82 -9.84
CA GLU A 15 16.38 9.25 -9.27
C GLU A 15 16.68 8.59 -7.92
N ASP A 16 15.80 8.85 -6.96
CA ASP A 16 15.84 8.11 -5.71
C ASP A 16 15.39 6.67 -5.98
N LYS A 17 16.25 5.72 -5.61
CA LYS A 17 15.92 4.29 -5.72
C LYS A 17 14.68 4.00 -4.89
N GLU A 18 13.82 3.13 -5.42
CA GLU A 18 12.59 2.69 -4.76
C GLU A 18 12.89 2.38 -3.28
N HIS A 19 12.38 3.23 -2.40
CA HIS A 19 12.65 3.08 -0.97
C HIS A 19 11.81 1.90 -0.47
N PRO A 20 12.37 0.98 0.33
CA PRO A 20 11.60 -0.14 0.91
C PRO A 20 10.59 0.33 1.99
N GLY A 21 10.32 1.62 2.07
CA GLY A 21 9.30 2.21 2.92
C GLY A 21 7.92 2.08 2.30
N HIS A 22 7.37 0.87 2.26
CA HIS A 22 5.94 0.72 2.02
C HIS A 22 5.40 -0.51 2.75
N LEU A 23 5.14 -0.34 4.05
CA LEU A 23 4.26 -1.22 4.85
C LEU A 23 2.94 -1.54 4.11
N LYS A 24 2.52 -0.58 3.27
CA LYS A 24 1.40 -0.65 2.34
C LYS A 24 1.46 -1.82 1.34
N LYS A 25 2.64 -2.32 0.88
CA LYS A 25 2.71 -3.49 -0.02
C LYS A 25 2.22 -4.78 0.68
N PHE A 26 2.66 -5.03 1.92
CA PHE A 26 2.22 -6.20 2.70
C PHE A 26 0.74 -6.12 3.11
N GLN A 27 0.31 -4.92 3.53
CA GLN A 27 -1.08 -4.66 3.88
C GLN A 27 -2.00 -4.85 2.65
N TYR A 28 -1.57 -4.40 1.47
CA TYR A 28 -2.30 -4.58 0.22
C TYR A 28 -2.51 -6.05 -0.14
N VAL A 29 -1.46 -6.89 -0.06
CA VAL A 29 -1.57 -8.34 -0.35
C VAL A 29 -2.55 -9.02 0.62
N LYS A 30 -2.46 -8.70 1.92
CA LYS A 30 -3.42 -9.23 2.91
C LYS A 30 -4.84 -8.74 2.68
N MET A 31 -5.03 -7.45 2.36
CA MET A 31 -6.33 -6.90 2.02
C MET A 31 -6.93 -7.57 0.78
N GLN A 32 -6.11 -7.84 -0.24
CA GLN A 32 -6.56 -8.52 -1.45
C GLN A 32 -7.01 -9.95 -1.16
N ALA A 33 -6.30 -10.68 -0.30
CA ALA A 33 -6.70 -12.02 0.14
C ALA A 33 -8.02 -12.03 0.95
N LEU A 34 -8.22 -11.04 1.83
CA LEU A 34 -9.45 -10.90 2.60
C LEU A 34 -10.66 -10.53 1.72
N LEU A 35 -10.46 -9.75 0.64
CA LEU A 35 -11.52 -9.39 -0.31
C LEU A 35 -12.01 -10.58 -1.15
N VAL A 36 -11.17 -11.60 -1.39
CA VAL A 36 -11.57 -12.81 -2.11
C VAL A 36 -12.60 -13.64 -1.33
N GLN A 37 -12.64 -13.51 0.00
CA GLN A 37 -13.62 -14.21 0.85
C GLN A 37 -15.03 -13.58 0.84
N GLY A 38 -15.22 -12.41 0.22
CA GLY A 38 -16.54 -12.01 -0.29
C GLY A 38 -17.56 -11.46 0.71
N ASP A 39 -17.21 -10.44 1.52
CA ASP A 39 -18.22 -9.73 2.33
C ASP A 39 -17.97 -8.19 2.39
N PRO A 40 -18.98 -7.33 2.17
CA PRO A 40 -18.89 -5.86 2.31
C PRO A 40 -18.74 -5.35 3.76
N GLN A 41 -19.08 -6.17 4.77
CA GLN A 41 -19.04 -5.79 6.20
C GLN A 41 -17.60 -5.63 6.74
N THR A 42 -16.60 -5.99 5.94
CA THR A 42 -15.26 -6.39 6.37
C THR A 42 -14.28 -5.22 6.61
N GLN A 43 -14.65 -3.95 6.41
CA GLN A 43 -13.71 -2.82 6.61
C GLN A 43 -13.28 -2.65 8.07
N LEU A 44 -14.19 -2.83 9.03
CA LEU A 44 -13.88 -2.73 10.45
C LEU A 44 -13.03 -3.93 10.91
N LEU A 45 -13.40 -5.12 10.46
CA LEU A 45 -12.65 -6.36 10.71
C LEU A 45 -11.25 -6.31 10.09
N MET A 46 -11.10 -5.76 8.88
CA MET A 46 -9.81 -5.53 8.24
C MET A 46 -8.95 -4.55 9.05
N ALA A 47 -9.56 -3.50 9.63
CA ALA A 47 -8.85 -2.52 10.45
C ALA A 47 -8.25 -3.16 11.70
N GLU A 48 -9.06 -3.98 12.37
CA GLU A 48 -8.64 -4.73 13.55
C GLU A 48 -7.59 -5.81 13.21
N MET A 49 -7.80 -6.59 12.15
CA MET A 49 -6.88 -7.66 11.74
C MET A 49 -5.52 -7.16 11.25
N LEU A 50 -5.50 -5.99 10.60
CA LEU A 50 -4.28 -5.40 10.06
C LEU A 50 -3.68 -4.35 11.00
N ASN A 51 -4.34 -4.07 12.13
CA ASN A 51 -4.01 -3.03 13.09
C ASN A 51 -3.72 -1.68 12.41
N VAL A 52 -4.55 -1.32 11.42
CA VAL A 52 -4.44 -0.07 10.65
C VAL A 52 -5.71 0.74 10.78
N GLY A 53 -5.53 2.05 10.73
CA GLY A 53 -6.65 2.98 10.73
C GLY A 53 -7.58 2.76 9.54
N ARG A 54 -8.86 3.05 9.75
CA ARG A 54 -9.93 2.98 8.74
C ARG A 54 -9.60 3.80 7.47
N HIS A 55 -8.93 4.94 7.65
CA HIS A 55 -8.47 5.80 6.54
C HIS A 55 -7.47 5.08 5.63
N THR A 56 -6.51 4.35 6.20
CA THR A 56 -5.52 3.58 5.43
C THR A 56 -6.17 2.49 4.59
N ILE A 57 -7.22 1.86 5.12
CA ILE A 57 -8.02 0.87 4.41
C ILE A 57 -8.79 1.50 3.25
N TRP A 58 -9.37 2.67 3.47
CA TRP A 58 -10.03 3.43 2.41
C TRP A 58 -9.05 3.79 1.27
N GLU A 59 -7.86 4.32 1.60
CA GLU A 59 -6.81 4.60 0.60
C GLU A 59 -6.42 3.35 -0.19
N CYS A 60 -6.23 2.21 0.49
CA CYS A 60 -5.87 0.95 -0.15
C CYS A 60 -6.98 0.44 -1.07
N LEU A 61 -8.24 0.47 -0.63
CA LEU A 61 -9.40 0.07 -1.44
C LEU A 61 -9.59 0.99 -2.66
N HIS A 62 -9.40 2.29 -2.47
CA HIS A 62 -9.44 3.26 -3.55
C HIS A 62 -8.31 3.02 -4.57
N GLY A 63 -7.08 2.78 -4.09
CA GLY A 63 -5.94 2.41 -4.94
C GLY A 63 -6.14 1.07 -5.68
N MET A 64 -6.89 0.14 -5.10
CA MET A 64 -7.30 -1.12 -5.74
C MET A 64 -8.42 -0.95 -6.80
N GLY A 65 -9.02 0.24 -6.93
CA GLY A 65 -10.21 0.46 -7.75
C GLY A 65 -11.48 -0.24 -7.22
N LYS A 66 -11.45 -0.71 -5.96
CA LYS A 66 -12.56 -1.39 -5.28
C LYS A 66 -13.46 -0.33 -4.64
N ILE A 67 -14.17 0.40 -5.47
CA ILE A 67 -15.14 1.41 -5.03
C ILE A 67 -16.46 0.67 -4.75
N GLN A 68 -16.94 0.71 -3.50
CA GLN A 68 -18.30 0.24 -3.21
C GLN A 68 -19.28 1.23 -3.85
N LYS A 69 -19.97 0.80 -4.90
CA LYS A 69 -21.16 1.49 -5.38
C LYS A 69 -22.24 1.30 -4.32
N ALA A 70 -22.62 2.37 -3.64
CA ALA A 70 -23.83 2.39 -2.83
C ALA A 70 -25.02 2.17 -3.79
N GLY A 71 -25.43 0.91 -3.94
CA GLY A 71 -26.70 0.57 -4.59
C GLY A 71 -27.83 1.15 -3.75
N LYS A 72 -28.68 1.96 -4.38
CA LYS A 72 -29.94 2.44 -3.82
C LYS A 72 -30.89 1.27 -3.58
#